data_AF-A0A941MI75-F1
#
_entry.id   AF-A0A941MI75-F1
#
_cell.length_a   1.000
_cell.length_b   1.000
_cell.length_c   1.000
_cell.angle_alpha   90.00
_cell.angle_beta   90.00
_cell.angle_gamma   90.00
#
_symmetry.space_group_name_H-M   'P 1'
#
loop_
_entity.id
_entity.type
_entity.pdbx_description
1 polymer ?
#
loop_
_entity_poly.entity_id
_entity_poly.type
_entity_poly.pdbx_seq_one_letter_code
_entity_poly.pdbx_strand_id
1 'polypeptide(L)' 'LFKAIEWLGIKRTMTEIAFDLGYASPSAFAYMFRMETGYTPSQWQKRSMSQS' A
#
# COMPACT_ATOMS: atom_id res chain seq x y z
N LEU A 1 -3.39 -18.23 -1.57
CA LEU A 1 -4.27 -17.91 -2.72
C LEU A 1 -5.40 -16.93 -2.32
N PHE A 2 -6.17 -17.20 -1.26
CA PHE A 2 -7.27 -16.32 -0.83
C PHE A 2 -6.85 -14.92 -0.33
N LYS A 3 -5.68 -14.78 0.33
CA LYS A 3 -5.17 -13.46 0.79
C LYS A 3 -4.86 -12.46 -0.34
N ALA A 4 -4.55 -12.95 -1.55
CA ALA A 4 -4.19 -12.10 -2.68
C ALA A 4 -5.43 -11.51 -3.39
N ILE A 5 -6.61 -12.11 -3.21
CA ILE A 5 -7.88 -11.64 -3.79
C ILE A 5 -8.54 -10.59 -2.87
N GLU A 6 -8.27 -10.61 -1.57
CA GLU A 6 -8.72 -9.57 -0.63
C GLU A 6 -8.10 -8.18 -0.94
N TRP A 7 -6.92 -8.17 -1.57
CA TRP A 7 -6.25 -6.95 -2.03
C TRP A 7 -6.83 -6.37 -3.32
N LEU A 8 -7.79 -7.03 -3.97
CA LEU A 8 -8.47 -6.52 -5.18
C LEU A 8 -9.64 -5.56 -4.87
N GLY A 9 -9.90 -5.23 -3.60
CA GLY A 9 -11.01 -4.37 -3.19
C GLY A 9 -10.61 -3.04 -2.55
N ILE A 10 -9.43 -2.49 -2.84
CA ILE A 10 -8.86 -1.36 -2.06
C ILE A 10 -9.53 -0.03 -2.44
N LYS A 11 -10.68 0.24 -1.82
CA LYS A 11 -11.16 1.62 -1.52
C LYS A 11 -10.42 2.25 -0.33
N ARG A 12 -9.42 1.56 0.25
CA ARG A 12 -8.64 2.07 1.38
C ARG A 12 -7.40 2.82 0.89
N THR A 13 -7.22 4.02 1.41
CA THR A 13 -6.00 4.79 1.19
C THR A 13 -4.82 4.14 1.92
N MET A 14 -3.60 4.34 1.42
CA MET A 14 -2.39 3.81 2.07
C MET A 14 -2.16 4.42 3.47
N THR A 15 -2.80 5.56 3.75
CA THR A 15 -2.92 6.17 5.06
C THR A 15 -3.72 5.30 6.04
N GLU A 16 -4.89 4.79 5.63
CA GLU A 16 -5.72 3.92 6.48
C GLU A 16 -4.99 2.61 6.78
N ILE A 17 -4.31 2.03 5.79
CA ILE A 17 -3.51 0.82 5.96
C ILE A 17 -2.36 1.05 6.96
N ALA A 18 -1.71 2.22 6.93
CA ALA A 18 -0.65 2.55 7.87
C ALA A 18 -1.16 2.56 9.33
N PHE A 19 -2.31 3.20 9.57
CA PHE A 19 -2.89 3.28 10.91
C PHE A 19 -3.42 1.93 11.40
N ASP A 20 -4.07 1.14 10.54
CA ASP A 20 -4.55 -0.21 10.88
C ASP A 20 -3.39 -1.16 11.28
N LEU A 21 -2.20 -0.96 10.71
CA LEU A 21 -1.00 -1.72 11.03
C LEU A 21 -0.25 -1.20 12.26
N GLY A 22 -0.74 -0.13 12.91
CA GLY A 22 -0.14 0.46 14.10
C GLY A 22 1.06 1.38 13.82
N TYR A 23 1.26 1.83 12.58
CA TYR A 23 2.29 2.82 12.29
C TYR A 23 1.89 4.19 12.84
N ALA A 24 2.85 4.87 13.47
CA ALA A 24 2.67 6.22 13.97
C ALA A 24 2.39 7.25 12.85
N SER A 25 2.74 6.94 11.61
CA SER A 25 2.45 7.80 10.46
C SER A 25 2.43 7.03 9.13
N PRO A 26 1.71 7.54 8.11
CA PRO A 26 1.78 7.03 6.74
C PRO A 26 3.19 7.04 6.14
N SER A 27 4.04 7.98 6.56
CA SER A 27 5.42 8.07 6.09
C SER A 27 6.30 6.92 6.63
N ALA A 28 6.08 6.49 7.88
CA ALA A 28 6.78 5.33 8.44
C ALA A 28 6.39 4.03 7.72
N PHE A 29 5.10 3.88 7.42
CA PHE A 29 4.63 2.79 6.58
C PHE A 29 5.20 2.86 5.16
N ALA A 30 5.21 4.03 4.52
CA ALA A 30 5.76 4.19 3.18
C ALA A 30 7.26 3.88 3.11
N TYR A 31 8.02 4.21 4.16
CA TYR A 31 9.42 3.84 4.29
C TYR A 31 9.59 2.32 4.36
N MET A 32 8.88 1.65 5.26
CA MET A 32 8.91 0.19 5.38
C MET A 32 8.44 -0.52 4.10
N PHE A 33 7.35 -0.04 3.50
CA PHE A 33 6.82 -0.57 2.25
C PHE A 33 7.85 -0.46 1.12
N ARG A 34 8.58 0.67 1.03
CA ARG A 34 9.65 0.83 0.06
C ARG A 34 10.84 -0.08 0.35
N MET A 35 11.20 -0.29 1.61
CA MET A 35 12.27 -1.22 1.98
C MET A 35 11.95 -2.65 1.53
N GLU A 36 10.71 -3.09 1.72
CA GLU A 36 10.28 -4.45 1.38
C GLU A 36 9.99 -4.64 -0.12
N THR A 37 9.39 -3.64 -0.79
CA THR A 37 8.92 -3.76 -2.19
C THR A 37 9.80 -3.06 -3.21
N GLY A 38 10.74 -2.22 -2.78
CA GLY A 38 11.60 -1.38 -3.64
C GLY A 38 10.91 -0.12 -4.19
N TYR A 39 9.59 0.02 -4.05
CA TYR A 39 8.81 1.13 -4.61
C TYR A 39 8.03 1.87 -3.54
N THR A 40 7.78 3.18 -3.76
CA THR A 40 6.88 3.89 -2.85
C THR A 40 5.43 3.48 -3.10
N PRO A 41 4.59 3.52 -2.05
CA PRO A 41 3.13 3.52 -2.13
C PRO A 41 2.53 4.17 -3.39
N SER A 42 2.85 5.45 -3.62
CA SER A 42 2.32 6.22 -4.75
C SER A 42 2.85 5.75 -6.11
N GLN A 43 4.08 5.24 -6.18
CA GLN A 43 4.62 4.65 -7.42
C GLN A 43 3.89 3.35 -7.77
N TRP A 44 3.58 2.53 -6.76
CA TRP A 44 2.80 1.31 -6.93
C TRP A 44 1.37 1.62 -7.40
N GLN A 45 0.72 2.59 -6.75
CA GLN A 45 -0.64 3.01 -7.08
C GLN A 45 -0.73 3.62 -8.49
N LYS A 46 0.29 4.38 -8.91
CA LYS A 46 0.39 4.90 -10.28
C LYS A 46 0.56 3.77 -11.31
N ARG A 47 1.31 2.72 -10.99
CA ARG A 47 1.43 1.53 -11.85
C ARG A 47 0.13 0.73 -11.95
N SER A 48 -0.61 0.58 -10.86
CA SER A 48 -1.92 -0.10 -10.90
C SER A 48 -2.99 0.70 -11.66
N MET A 49 -2.88 2.03 -11.73
CA MET A 49 -3.78 2.89 -12.50
C MET A 49 -3.43 2.97 -13.99
N SER A 50 -2.19 2.66 -14.41
CA SER A 50 -1.81 2.61 -15.83
C SER A 50 -2.11 1.26 -16.52
N GLN A 51 -2.79 0.32 -15.85
CA GLN A 51 -3.28 -0.93 -16.45
C GLN A 51 -4.80 -0.97 -16.66
N SER A 52 -5.51 0.15 -16.48
CA SER A 52 -6.95 0.28 -16.76
C SER A 52 -7.22 1.05 -18.04
#